data_AF-A0A2E7ENG4-F1
#
_entry.id   AF-A0A2E7ENG4-F1
#
_cell.length_a   1.000
_cell.length_b   1.000
_cell.length_c   1.000
_cell.angle_alpha   90.00
_cell.angle_beta   90.00
_cell.angle_gamma   90.00
#
_symmetry.space_group_name_H-M   'P 1'
#
loop_
_entity.id
_entity.type
_entity.pdbx_description
1 polymer ?
#
loop_
_entity_poly.entity_id
_entity_poly.type
_entity_poly.pdbx_seq_one_letter_code
_entity_poly.pdbx_strand_id
1 'polypeptide(L)'
;MSPRTIALVLTFGMLTAAFGNVALAGCDDECCPPPPVKLELVAVDPCTECEYDVCTLIPACCADEAPCVTWRHGIFGRRVATYTWKSCDFSFDVVVNHRGNHWVR
;
A
#
# COMPACT_ATOMS: atom_id res chain seq x y z
N MET A 1 59.05 26.51 44.11
CA MET A 1 58.70 27.48 43.05
C MET A 1 57.82 26.78 42.03
N SER A 2 56.55 27.20 41.94
CA SER A 2 55.61 26.86 40.87
C SER A 2 55.78 27.87 39.73
N PRO A 3 55.69 27.43 38.47
CA PRO A 3 54.55 27.82 37.63
C PRO A 3 54.02 26.62 36.83
N ARG A 4 52.73 26.28 36.91
CA ARG A 4 51.62 26.72 36.04
C ARG A 4 51.74 26.31 34.56
N THR A 5 50.60 25.84 34.03
CA THR A 5 50.19 25.77 32.61
C THR A 5 50.69 24.53 31.84
N ILE A 6 49.90 23.72 31.12
CA ILE A 6 48.57 23.84 30.48
C ILE A 6 47.89 22.46 30.53
N ALA A 7 46.65 22.42 31.03
CA ALA A 7 45.78 21.24 30.95
C ALA A 7 45.29 21.06 29.52
N LEU A 8 45.57 19.91 28.90
CA LEU A 8 45.04 19.57 27.59
C LEU A 8 43.76 18.74 27.79
N VAL A 9 42.64 19.45 27.78
CA VAL A 9 41.29 18.89 27.76
C VAL A 9 41.03 18.39 26.34
N LEU A 10 41.05 17.06 26.13
CA LEU A 10 40.49 16.46 24.92
C LEU A 10 39.08 15.97 25.23
N THR A 11 38.13 16.74 24.71
CA THR A 11 36.70 16.57 24.83
C THR A 11 36.22 15.27 24.18
N PHE A 12 35.27 14.67 24.88
CA PHE A 12 34.39 13.58 24.48
C PHE A 12 33.93 13.62 23.02
N GLY A 13 34.00 12.46 22.38
CA GLY A 13 33.31 12.14 21.13
C GLY A 13 32.88 10.68 21.14
N MET A 14 32.22 10.23 22.23
CA MET A 14 31.61 8.89 22.27
C MET A 14 30.33 8.94 21.46
N LEU A 15 30.41 8.48 20.20
CA LEU A 15 29.23 8.25 19.37
C LEU A 15 28.50 7.02 19.94
N THR A 16 27.65 7.23 20.94
CA THR A 16 26.73 6.20 21.41
C THR A 16 25.67 6.01 20.32
N ALA A 17 25.87 5.02 19.46
CA ALA A 17 24.80 4.49 18.65
C ALA A 17 23.76 3.88 19.59
N ALA A 18 22.70 4.64 19.85
CA ALA A 18 21.50 4.14 20.49
C ALA A 18 20.79 3.19 19.52
N PHE A 19 21.28 1.95 19.40
CA PHE A 19 20.42 0.86 18.98
C PHE A 19 19.64 0.46 20.21
N GLY A 20 18.51 1.14 20.40
CA GLY A 20 17.56 0.80 21.44
C GLY A 20 17.20 -0.67 21.32
N ASN A 21 17.43 -1.41 22.40
CA ASN A 21 16.76 -2.68 22.65
C ASN A 21 15.28 -2.40 22.77
N VAL A 22 14.56 -2.45 21.65
CA VAL A 22 13.10 -2.57 21.70
C VAL A 22 12.83 -4.01 22.11
N ALA A 23 12.49 -4.19 23.38
CA ALA A 23 11.84 -5.39 23.86
C ALA A 23 10.57 -5.58 23.02
N LEU A 24 10.58 -6.53 22.08
CA LEU A 24 9.35 -6.94 21.41
C LEU A 24 8.56 -7.75 22.44
N ALA A 25 7.60 -7.06 23.06
CA ALA A 25 6.53 -7.63 23.84
C ALA A 25 5.79 -8.70 23.01
N GLY A 26 5.22 -9.68 23.72
CA GLY A 26 4.71 -10.94 23.19
C GLY A 26 3.80 -10.82 21.97
N CYS A 27 3.86 -11.86 21.14
CA CYS A 27 2.84 -12.13 20.14
C CYS A 27 1.63 -12.72 20.88
N ASP A 28 0.75 -11.86 21.39
CA ASP A 28 -0.63 -12.26 21.67
C ASP A 28 -1.25 -12.78 20.35
N ASP A 29 -2.00 -13.89 20.45
CA ASP A 29 -2.54 -14.75 19.38
C ASP A 29 -3.61 -14.08 18.45
N GLU A 30 -3.53 -12.76 18.25
CA GLU A 30 -4.37 -11.95 17.33
C GLU A 30 -3.53 -11.15 16.31
N CYS A 31 -2.25 -11.50 16.12
CA CYS A 31 -1.24 -10.58 15.57
C CYS A 31 -1.14 -10.52 14.02
N CYS A 32 -1.90 -11.29 13.24
CA CYS A 32 -1.81 -11.22 11.77
C CYS A 32 -3.20 -11.15 11.13
N PRO A 33 -3.56 -10.06 10.41
CA PRO A 33 -4.77 -10.06 9.59
C PRO A 33 -4.67 -11.19 8.56
N PRO A 34 -5.80 -11.83 8.20
CA PRO A 34 -5.80 -12.92 7.25
C PRO A 34 -5.14 -12.49 5.93
N PRO A 35 -4.38 -13.39 5.28
CA PRO A 35 -3.61 -13.05 4.09
C PRO A 35 -4.55 -12.54 2.98
N PRO A 36 -4.13 -11.56 2.17
CA PRO A 36 -4.89 -11.11 1.03
C PRO A 36 -5.21 -12.25 0.06
N VAL A 37 -6.39 -12.21 -0.53
CA VAL A 37 -6.89 -13.23 -1.47
C VAL A 37 -6.73 -12.72 -2.90
N LYS A 38 -6.28 -13.60 -3.80
CA LYS A 38 -6.21 -13.30 -5.23
C LYS A 38 -7.62 -13.29 -5.80
N LEU A 39 -7.98 -12.18 -6.43
CA LEU A 39 -9.25 -11.99 -7.11
C LEU A 39 -9.00 -11.77 -8.60
N GLU A 40 -9.74 -12.49 -9.42
CA GLU A 40 -9.74 -12.37 -10.88
C GLU A 40 -11.10 -11.79 -11.30
N LEU A 41 -11.07 -10.65 -11.99
CA LEU A 41 -12.24 -9.90 -12.41
C LEU A 41 -12.16 -9.62 -13.91
N VAL A 42 -13.31 -9.55 -14.57
CA VAL A 42 -13.40 -9.05 -15.94
C VAL A 42 -14.00 -7.65 -15.90
N ALA A 43 -13.21 -6.64 -16.26
CA ALA A 43 -13.68 -5.27 -16.41
C ALA A 43 -14.26 -5.11 -17.81
N VAL A 44 -15.57 -4.87 -17.90
CA VAL A 44 -16.26 -4.61 -19.18
C VAL A 44 -16.48 -3.11 -19.35
N ASP A 45 -15.89 -2.52 -20.38
CA ASP A 45 -16.11 -1.11 -20.70
C ASP A 45 -17.50 -0.91 -21.34
N PRO A 46 -18.40 -0.13 -20.72
CA PRO A 46 -19.77 0.03 -21.19
C PRO A 46 -19.90 0.77 -22.52
N CYS A 47 -18.85 1.43 -23.05
CA CYS A 47 -18.94 2.08 -24.35
C CYS A 47 -18.27 1.32 -25.48
N THR A 48 -17.24 0.53 -25.19
CA THR A 48 -16.53 -0.23 -26.24
C THR A 48 -16.86 -1.72 -26.21
N GLU A 49 -17.58 -2.17 -25.18
CA GLU A 49 -17.88 -3.59 -24.92
C GLU A 49 -16.61 -4.47 -24.87
N CYS A 50 -15.46 -3.84 -24.60
CA CYS A 50 -14.21 -4.56 -24.45
C CYS A 50 -14.09 -5.12 -23.04
N GLU A 51 -13.61 -6.36 -22.96
CA GLU A 51 -13.34 -7.08 -21.73
C GLU A 51 -11.85 -6.99 -21.40
N TYR A 52 -11.53 -6.74 -20.13
CA TYR A 52 -10.17 -6.68 -19.62
C TYR A 52 -10.03 -7.57 -18.39
N ASP A 53 -9.16 -8.56 -18.45
CA ASP A 53 -8.85 -9.44 -17.32
C ASP A 53 -7.99 -8.70 -16.29
N VAL A 54 -8.50 -8.56 -15.07
CA VAL A 54 -7.85 -7.86 -13.96
C VAL A 54 -7.59 -8.84 -12.84
N CYS A 55 -6.32 -9.02 -12.51
CA CYS A 55 -5.89 -9.77 -11.33
C CYS A 55 -5.44 -8.81 -10.24
N THR A 56 -6.01 -8.93 -9.04
CA THR A 56 -5.64 -8.09 -7.89
C THR A 56 -5.67 -8.88 -6.58
N LEU A 57 -5.10 -8.31 -5.52
CA LEU A 57 -5.18 -8.84 -4.17
C LEU A 57 -6.18 -8.00 -3.37
N ILE A 58 -7.19 -8.64 -2.81
CA ILE A 58 -8.16 -8.00 -1.92
C ILE A 58 -7.98 -8.50 -0.49
N PRO A 59 -8.36 -7.70 0.53
CA PRO A 59 -8.44 -8.21 1.90
C PRO A 59 -9.39 -9.41 1.97
N ALA A 60 -9.05 -10.43 2.75
CA ALA A 60 -9.86 -11.64 2.86
C ALA A 60 -11.28 -11.37 3.36
N CYS A 61 -11.48 -10.32 4.17
CA CYS A 61 -12.81 -9.91 4.64
C CYS A 61 -13.74 -9.44 3.52
N CYS A 62 -13.22 -9.07 2.36
CA CYS A 62 -14.00 -8.61 1.21
C CYS A 62 -14.32 -9.72 0.20
N ALA A 63 -13.77 -10.94 0.38
CA ALA A 63 -13.78 -12.00 -0.64
C ALA A 63 -15.18 -12.53 -0.96
N ASP A 64 -16.10 -12.48 0.00
CA ASP A 64 -17.47 -12.99 -0.14
C ASP A 64 -18.46 -11.93 -0.66
N GLU A 65 -18.02 -10.68 -0.88
CA GLU A 65 -18.87 -9.59 -1.36
C GLU A 65 -18.54 -9.22 -2.81
N ALA A 66 -19.59 -8.96 -3.60
CA ALA A 66 -19.43 -8.43 -4.95
C ALA A 66 -19.12 -6.91 -4.90
N PRO A 67 -18.07 -6.43 -5.60
CA PRO A 67 -17.76 -5.02 -5.64
C PRO A 67 -18.83 -4.20 -6.36
N CYS A 68 -19.02 -2.97 -5.92
CA CYS A 68 -19.68 -1.94 -6.71
C CYS A 68 -18.69 -1.38 -7.73
N VAL A 69 -19.09 -1.35 -9.01
CA VAL A 69 -18.25 -0.83 -10.11
C VAL A 69 -18.80 0.50 -10.60
N THR A 70 -17.95 1.52 -10.68
CA THR A 70 -18.30 2.81 -11.29
C THR A 70 -17.31 3.17 -12.38
N TRP A 71 -17.81 3.63 -13.51
CA TRP A 71 -16.98 4.09 -14.63
C TRP A 71 -16.94 5.60 -14.68
N ARG A 72 -15.73 6.15 -14.86
CA ARG A 72 -15.52 7.58 -15.08
C ARG A 72 -14.56 7.83 -16.23
N HIS A 73 -14.79 8.93 -16.93
CA HIS A 73 -13.86 9.42 -17.94
C HIS A 73 -12.69 10.14 -17.28
N GLY A 74 -11.49 9.67 -17.59
CA GLY A 74 -10.24 10.32 -17.21
C GLY A 74 -9.73 11.28 -18.29
N ILE A 75 -8.62 11.94 -17.99
CA ILE A 75 -7.95 12.87 -18.91
C ILE A 75 -7.28 12.06 -20.05
N PHE A 76 -7.19 12.64 -21.25
CA PHE A 76 -6.52 12.05 -22.43
C PHE A 76 -7.17 10.75 -22.94
N GLY A 77 -8.50 10.66 -22.91
CA GLY A 77 -9.24 9.49 -23.39
C GLY A 77 -9.00 8.24 -22.55
N ARG A 78 -8.47 8.39 -21.33
CA ARG A 78 -8.39 7.32 -20.34
C ARG A 78 -9.77 7.09 -19.75
N ARG A 79 -10.05 5.85 -19.38
CA ARG A 79 -11.24 5.47 -18.64
C ARG A 79 -10.79 4.80 -17.35
N VAL A 80 -11.55 5.02 -16.29
CA VAL A 80 -11.24 4.47 -14.97
C VAL A 80 -12.47 3.75 -14.46
N ALA A 81 -12.32 2.46 -14.19
CA ALA A 81 -13.29 1.66 -13.47
C ALA A 81 -12.87 1.58 -12.00
N THR A 82 -13.66 2.14 -11.11
CA THR A 82 -13.42 2.08 -9.66
C THR A 82 -14.25 0.94 -9.08
N TYR A 83 -13.56 0.00 -8.43
CA TYR A 83 -14.15 -1.11 -7.71
C TYR A 83 -14.18 -0.76 -6.23
N THR A 84 -15.33 -0.89 -5.57
CA THR A 84 -15.51 -0.54 -4.16
C THR A 84 -16.26 -1.65 -3.43
N TRP A 85 -15.67 -2.13 -2.33
CA TRP A 85 -16.29 -3.06 -1.39
C TRP A 85 -16.80 -2.30 -0.19
N LYS A 86 -18.12 -2.39 0.07
CA LYS A 86 -18.74 -1.61 1.14
C LYS A 86 -18.48 -2.21 2.52
N SER A 87 -18.30 -3.52 2.62
CA SER A 87 -18.04 -4.20 3.90
C SER A 87 -16.73 -3.80 4.56
N CYS A 88 -15.69 -3.54 3.74
CA CYS A 88 -14.32 -3.38 4.20
C CYS A 88 -13.69 -2.04 3.79
N ASP A 89 -14.46 -1.14 3.17
CA ASP A 89 -14.02 0.16 2.64
C ASP A 89 -12.80 0.08 1.71
N PHE A 90 -12.60 -1.09 1.11
CA PHE A 90 -11.51 -1.33 0.17
C PHE A 90 -11.93 -0.88 -1.22
N SER A 91 -11.06 -0.15 -1.91
CA SER A 91 -11.28 0.24 -3.29
C SER A 91 -9.98 0.30 -4.07
N PHE A 92 -10.08 0.04 -5.37
CA PHE A 92 -8.98 0.24 -6.31
C PHE A 92 -9.52 0.69 -7.67
N ASP A 93 -8.63 1.28 -8.46
CA ASP A 93 -8.95 1.83 -9.77
C ASP A 93 -8.30 0.99 -10.87
N VAL A 94 -9.08 0.54 -11.84
CA VAL A 94 -8.57 -0.03 -13.10
C VAL A 94 -8.58 1.07 -14.14
N VAL A 95 -7.39 1.49 -14.56
CA VAL A 95 -7.23 2.53 -15.57
C VAL A 95 -6.99 1.87 -16.91
N VAL A 96 -7.85 2.19 -17.88
CA VAL A 96 -7.74 1.75 -19.28
C VAL A 96 -7.38 2.96 -20.14
N ASN A 97 -6.36 2.82 -21.00
CA ASN A 97 -5.98 3.86 -21.95
C ASN A 97 -6.74 3.73 -23.28
N HIS A 98 -6.72 4.78 -24.10
CA HIS A 98 -7.35 4.78 -25.43
C HIS A 98 -6.79 3.74 -26.41
N ARG A 99 -5.68 3.07 -26.06
CA ARG A 99 -5.04 2.01 -26.84
C ARG A 99 -5.40 0.60 -26.32
N GLY A 100 -6.29 0.48 -25.33
CA GLY A 100 -6.69 -0.79 -24.73
C GLY A 100 -5.70 -1.39 -23.72
N ASN A 101 -4.64 -0.68 -23.33
CA ASN A 101 -3.79 -1.13 -22.22
C ASN A 101 -4.43 -0.73 -20.89
N HIS A 102 -4.35 -1.62 -19.91
CA HIS A 102 -4.92 -1.42 -18.59
C HIS A 102 -3.89 -1.65 -17.48
N TRP A 103 -4.09 -1.01 -16.33
CA TRP A 103 -3.33 -1.26 -15.10
C TRP A 103 -4.16 -0.94 -13.86
N VAL A 104 -3.85 -1.60 -12.75
CA VAL A 104 -4.46 -1.35 -11.44
C VAL A 104 -3.72 -0.23 -10.73
N ARG A 105 -4.44 0.67 -10.08
CA ARG A 105 -3.94 1.79 -9.28
C ARG A 105 -4.48 1.72 -7.85
#